data_AF-A0A2M8P916-F1
#
_entry.id   AF-A0A2M8P916-F1
#
_cell.length_a   1.000
_cell.length_b   1.000
_cell.length_c   1.000
_cell.angle_alpha   90.00
_cell.angle_beta   90.00
_cell.angle_gamma   90.00
#
_symmetry.space_group_name_H-M   'P 1'
#
loop_
_entity.id
_entity.type
_entity.pdbx_description
1 polymer ?
#
loop_
_entity_poly.entity_id
_entity_poly.type
_entity_poly.pdbx_seq_one_letter_code
_entity_poly.pdbx_strand_id
1 'polypeptide(L)' 'MQATSEGELHWIPLPMVYGLPLVGDLPHLLPRLFGQSARRDLIYLHVGYDAHDQMVITFGDGQTD' A
#
# COMPACT_ATOMS: atom_id res chain seq x y z
N MET A 1 19.15 -13.76 -7.88
CA MET A 1 18.40 -12.57 -8.33
C MET A 1 19.39 -11.43 -8.45
N GLN A 2 19.42 -10.76 -9.60
CA GLN A 2 20.45 -9.75 -9.86
C GLN A 2 19.92 -8.38 -9.47
N ALA A 3 20.66 -7.68 -8.61
CA ALA A 3 20.40 -6.29 -8.28
C ALA A 3 20.46 -5.44 -9.56
N THR A 4 19.53 -4.52 -9.71
CA THR A 4 19.53 -3.52 -10.78
C THR A 4 19.90 -2.15 -10.20
N SER A 5 20.07 -1.15 -11.05
CA SER A 5 20.22 0.25 -10.61
C SER A 5 18.99 0.80 -9.86
N GLU A 6 17.84 0.14 -10.00
CA GLU A 6 16.60 0.50 -9.31
C GLU A 6 16.45 -0.22 -7.96
N GLY A 7 17.32 -1.19 -7.66
CA GLY A 7 17.35 -1.88 -6.38
C GLY A 7 17.42 -3.41 -6.48
N GLU A 8 17.14 -4.05 -5.35
CA GLU A 8 17.20 -5.50 -5.16
C GLU A 8 15.80 -6.07 -4.90
N LEU A 9 15.54 -7.25 -5.47
CA LEU A 9 14.32 -8.00 -5.18
C LEU A 9 14.60 -9.00 -4.05
N HIS A 10 13.67 -9.13 -3.11
CA HIS A 10 13.77 -10.04 -1.97
C HIS A 10 12.43 -10.72 -1.75
N TRP A 11 12.43 -12.03 -1.57
CA TRP A 11 11.24 -12.76 -1.13
C TRP A 11 11.15 -12.72 0.38
N ILE A 12 10.06 -12.18 0.91
CA ILE A 12 9.83 -12.05 2.35
C ILE A 12 8.50 -12.70 2.75
N PRO A 13 8.40 -13.28 3.97
CA PRO A 13 7.10 -13.64 4.52
C PRO A 13 6.22 -12.40 4.66
N LEU A 14 4.94 -12.51 4.30
CA LEU A 14 4.01 -11.38 4.34
C LEU A 14 3.98 -10.64 5.69
N PRO A 15 4.00 -11.30 6.87
CA PRO A 15 4.01 -10.58 8.15
C PRO A 15 5.24 -9.69 8.36
N MET A 16 6.37 -10.00 7.71
CA MET A 16 7.61 -9.24 7.83
C MET A 16 7.56 -7.88 7.12
N VAL A 17 6.64 -7.72 6.16
CA VAL A 17 6.50 -6.49 5.35
C VAL A 17 6.25 -5.26 6.22
N TYR A 18 5.48 -5.39 7.31
CA TYR A 18 5.10 -4.29 8.21
C TYR A 18 6.26 -3.78 9.09
N GLY A 19 7.40 -4.47 9.11
CA GLY A 19 8.62 -4.02 9.78
C GLY A 19 9.60 -3.31 8.85
N LEU A 20 9.29 -3.17 7.56
CA LEU A 20 10.16 -2.53 6.58
C LEU A 20 9.84 -1.04 6.43
N PRO A 21 10.81 -0.20 5.98
CA PRO A 21 10.57 1.21 5.69
C PRO A 21 9.79 1.37 4.37
N LEU A 22 8.50 1.03 4.41
CA LEU A 22 7.60 1.13 3.27
C LEU A 22 7.15 2.57 3.05
N VAL A 23 6.76 2.88 1.81
CA VAL A 23 5.95 4.08 1.52
C VAL A 23 4.63 4.03 2.29
N GLY A 24 4.14 5.19 2.73
CA GLY A 24 3.08 5.30 3.74
C GLY A 24 1.72 4.71 3.36
N ASP A 25 1.45 4.54 2.07
CA ASP A 25 0.21 3.98 1.52
C ASP A 25 0.18 2.44 1.56
N LEU A 26 1.32 1.77 1.35
CA LEU A 26 1.40 0.31 1.29
C LEU A 26 0.86 -0.39 2.54
N PRO A 27 1.15 0.03 3.78
CA PRO A 27 0.56 -0.55 4.98
C PRO A 27 -0.98 -0.57 4.98
N HIS A 28 -1.63 0.40 4.33
CA HIS A 28 -3.09 0.46 4.19
C HIS A 28 -3.62 -0.44 3.08
N LEU A 29 -2.84 -0.66 2.02
CA LEU A 29 -3.22 -1.47 0.87
C LEU A 29 -3.03 -2.97 1.08
N LEU A 30 -1.93 -3.37 1.74
CA LEU A 30 -1.56 -4.78 1.88
C LEU A 30 -2.65 -5.64 2.55
N PRO A 31 -3.35 -5.20 3.62
CA PRO A 31 -4.45 -5.96 4.20
C PRO A 31 -5.63 -6.19 3.24
N ARG A 32 -5.86 -5.31 2.25
CA ARG A 32 -6.90 -5.48 1.23
C ARG A 32 -6.50 -6.45 0.12
N LEU A 33 -5.22 -6.66 -0.10
CA LEU A 33 -4.70 -7.56 -1.14
C LEU A 33 -4.49 -8.98 -0.63
N PHE A 34 -4.22 -9.15 0.67
CA PHE A 34 -3.78 -10.43 1.22
C PHE A 34 -4.50 -10.82 2.52
N GLY A 35 -4.59 -12.13 2.77
CA GLY A 35 -5.13 -12.69 4.01
C GLY A 35 -6.66 -12.64 4.11
N GLN A 36 -7.17 -12.66 5.34
CA GLN A 36 -8.62 -12.72 5.62
C GLN A 36 -9.35 -11.42 5.27
N SER A 37 -8.63 -10.31 5.28
CA SER A 37 -9.15 -8.98 4.92
C SER A 37 -9.07 -8.71 3.42
N ALA A 38 -8.55 -9.65 2.63
CA ALA A 38 -8.45 -9.50 1.19
C ALA A 38 -9.85 -9.35 0.60
N ARG A 39 -10.05 -8.30 -0.20
CA ARG A 39 -11.32 -8.06 -0.86
C ARG A 39 -11.18 -7.93 -2.37
N ARG A 40 -12.27 -8.22 -3.09
CA ARG A 40 -12.34 -8.15 -4.55
C ARG A 40 -13.00 -6.86 -5.05
N ASP A 41 -13.66 -6.11 -4.17
CA ASP A 41 -14.20 -4.80 -4.51
C ASP A 41 -13.08 -3.82 -4.84
N LEU A 42 -13.36 -2.95 -5.81
CA LEU A 42 -12.49 -1.83 -6.13
C LEU A 42 -12.35 -0.93 -4.91
N ILE A 43 -11.12 -0.51 -4.65
CA ILE A 43 -10.82 0.58 -3.74
C ILE A 43 -10.52 1.83 -4.57
N TYR A 44 -11.19 2.92 -4.21
CA TYR A 44 -10.86 4.24 -4.72
C TYR A 44 -10.12 5.00 -3.64
N LEU A 45 -8.92 5.47 -3.96
CA LEU A 45 -8.06 6.20 -3.05
C LEU A 45 -7.45 7.39 -3.77
N HIS A 46 -7.37 8.51 -3.05
CA HIS A 46 -6.63 9.68 -3.47
C HIS A 46 -5.53 9.95 -2.44
N VAL A 47 -4.28 9.96 -2.89
CA VAL A 47 -3.12 10.22 -2.06
C VAL A 47 -2.56 11.59 -2.44
N GLY A 48 -2.43 12.46 -1.44
CA GLY A 48 -1.79 13.76 -1.57
C GLY A 48 -0.91 14.07 -0.37
N TYR A 49 -0.29 15.24 -0.37
CA TYR A 49 0.48 15.76 0.74
C TYR A 49 -0.11 17.09 1.19
N ASP A 50 -0.18 17.31 2.50
CA ASP A 50 -0.64 18.59 3.05
C ASP A 50 0.49 19.65 3.03
N ALA A 51 0.21 20.84 3.59
CA ALA A 51 1.18 21.94 3.65
C ALA A 51 2.42 21.64 4.52
N HIS A 52 2.42 20.56 5.29
CA HIS A 52 3.51 20.12 6.17
C HIS A 52 4.19 18.85 5.66
N ASP A 53 4.00 18.54 4.37
CA ASP A 53 4.56 17.34 3.72
C ASP A 53 4.10 16.03 4.38
N GLN A 54 2.93 16.04 5.02
CA GLN A 54 2.32 14.83 5.58
C GLN A 54 1.42 14.18 4.54
N MET A 55 1.58 12.86 4.36
CA MET A 55 0.73 12.08 3.47
C MET A 55 -0.72 12.08 3.98
N VAL A 56 -1.65 12.47 3.11
CA VAL A 56 -3.10 12.43 3.35
C VAL A 56 -3.72 11.45 2.38
N ILE A 57 -4.41 10.45 2.93
CA ILE A 57 -5.13 9.43 2.17
C ILE A 57 -6.62 9.67 2.33
N THR A 58 -7.32 9.92 1.23
CA THR A 58 -8.78 10.01 1.18
C THR A 58 -9.33 8.75 0.53
N PHE A 59 -10.19 8.02 1.25
CA PHE A 59 -10.89 6.86 0.71
C PHE A 59 -12.19 7.32 0.07
N GLY A 60 -12.40 6.98 -1.20
CA GLY A 60 -13.67 7.18 -1.87
C GLY A 60 -14.64 6.08 -1.46
N ASP A 61 -15.86 6.47 -1.06
CA ASP A 61 -16.97 5.54 -1.03
C ASP A 61 -17.27 5.18 -2.48
N GLY A 62 -17.02 3.93 -2.87
CA GLY A 62 -17.35 3.45 -4.21
C GLY A 62 -18.84 3.65 -4.44
N GLN A 63 -19.22 4.71 -5.16
CA GLN A 63 -20.57 4.85 -5.68
C GLN A 63 -20.79 3.72 -6.68
N THR A 64 -21.44 2.66 -6.21
CA THR A 64 -22.24 1.79 -7.06
C THR A 64 -23.44 2.60 -7.52
N ASP A 65 -23.39 3.03 -8.79
CA ASP A 65 -24.56 3.39 -9.59
C ASP A 65 -25.36 2.11 -9.95
#